data_AF-A0A453IMC7-F1
#
_entry.id   AF-A0A453IMC7-F1
#
_cell.length_a   1.000
_cell.length_b   1.000
_cell.length_c   1.000
_cell.angle_alpha   90.00
_cell.angle_beta   90.00
_cell.angle_gamma   90.00
#
_symmetry.space_group_name_H-M   'P 1'
#
loop_
_entity.id
_entity.type
_entity.pdbx_description
1 polymer ?
#
loop_
_entity_poly.entity_id
_entity_poly.type
_entity_poly.pdbx_seq_one_letter_code
_entity_poly.pdbx_strand_id
1 'polypeptide(L)'
;ELGKVVDCIDRSNAELGTVVKLLADRKASTESFKEAARGILSGARGVVKMPYCNCLMDLCINLGQMEKACALLDAALQLDIYSNVQTRTQTQWSLHLRGLSVGAALTTLHVWMNDLYTTLQSGEELPPLLGIHTGEGRNMYSDKGLASVFESHLKELDAPFHGAPDKAGWFLTTSVAAKHWLEAKKSSELVAV
;
A
#
# COMPACT_ATOMS: atom_id res chain seq x y z
N GLU A 1 0.93 15.52 -22.78
CA GLU A 1 -0.32 14.86 -22.34
C GLU A 1 -0.61 15.03 -20.85
N LEU A 2 0.26 14.63 -19.91
CA LEU A 2 -0.02 14.77 -18.46
C LEU A 2 -0.39 16.21 -18.03
N GLY A 3 0.35 17.23 -18.50
CA GLY A 3 0.06 18.63 -18.17
C GLY A 3 -1.37 19.07 -18.56
N LYS A 4 -1.87 18.64 -19.73
CA LYS A 4 -3.24 18.96 -20.17
C LYS A 4 -4.30 18.34 -19.25
N VAL A 5 -4.06 17.10 -18.79
CA VAL A 5 -4.96 16.41 -17.86
C VAL A 5 -4.98 17.14 -16.51
N VAL A 6 -3.82 17.55 -16.01
CA VAL A 6 -3.70 18.33 -14.78
C VAL A 6 -4.46 19.67 -14.91
N ASP A 7 -4.30 20.37 -16.02
CA ASP A 7 -5.02 21.64 -16.27
C ASP A 7 -6.54 21.43 -16.33
N CYS A 8 -7.01 20.34 -16.94
CA CYS A 8 -8.44 20.00 -16.96
C CYS A 8 -8.97 19.72 -15.54
N ILE A 9 -8.26 18.93 -14.75
CA ILE A 9 -8.64 18.62 -13.37
C ILE A 9 -8.71 19.90 -12.54
N ASP A 10 -7.71 20.77 -12.66
CA ASP A 10 -7.63 22.04 -11.94
C ASP A 10 -8.79 22.98 -12.26
N ARG A 11 -9.20 23.06 -13.52
CA ARG A 11 -10.37 23.84 -13.95
C ARG A 11 -11.68 23.28 -13.42
N SER A 12 -11.79 21.97 -13.22
CA SER A 12 -13.00 21.32 -12.70
C SER A 12 -13.06 21.32 -11.17
N ASN A 13 -11.93 21.13 -10.50
CA ASN A 13 -11.79 21.11 -9.06
C ASN A 13 -10.36 21.55 -8.69
N ALA A 14 -10.23 22.80 -8.23
CA ALA A 14 -8.94 23.42 -7.94
C ALA A 14 -8.18 22.73 -6.79
N GLU A 15 -8.88 22.19 -5.79
CA GLU A 15 -8.25 21.45 -4.69
C GLU A 15 -7.61 20.17 -5.24
N LEU A 16 -8.37 19.39 -6.04
CA LEU A 16 -7.86 18.18 -6.69
C LEU A 16 -6.75 18.50 -7.67
N GLY A 17 -6.87 19.59 -8.42
CA GLY A 17 -5.82 20.09 -9.30
C GLY A 17 -4.52 20.34 -8.54
N THR A 18 -4.60 20.98 -7.37
CA THR A 18 -3.45 21.22 -6.49
C THR A 18 -2.79 19.92 -6.05
N VAL A 19 -3.58 18.93 -5.61
CA VAL A 19 -3.05 17.62 -5.19
C VAL A 19 -2.35 16.91 -6.34
N VAL A 20 -2.95 16.88 -7.54
CA VAL A 20 -2.35 16.20 -8.70
C VAL A 20 -1.09 16.93 -9.19
N LYS A 21 -1.06 18.27 -9.14
CA LYS A 21 0.15 19.06 -9.43
C LYS A 21 1.29 18.71 -8.47
N LEU A 22 1.02 18.69 -7.16
CA LEU A 22 1.99 18.31 -6.14
C LEU A 22 2.45 16.85 -6.29
N LEU A 23 1.56 15.96 -6.71
CA LEU A 23 1.89 14.56 -6.99
C LEU A 23 2.85 14.45 -8.18
N ALA A 24 2.50 15.10 -9.30
CA ALA A 24 3.23 15.04 -10.56
C ALA A 24 4.60 15.73 -10.50
N ASP A 25 4.75 16.78 -9.68
CA ASP A 25 6.03 17.43 -9.45
C ASP A 25 6.90 16.59 -8.50
N ARG A 26 7.95 15.95 -9.05
CA ARG A 26 8.90 15.15 -8.27
C ARG A 26 9.67 15.95 -7.23
N LYS A 27 9.77 17.27 -7.38
CA LYS A 27 10.46 18.17 -6.44
C LYS A 27 9.55 18.70 -5.35
N ALA A 28 8.23 18.60 -5.53
CA ALA A 28 7.28 19.03 -4.53
C ALA A 28 7.41 18.17 -3.26
N SER A 29 7.32 18.83 -2.10
CA SER A 29 7.51 18.16 -0.82
C SER A 29 6.39 17.13 -0.57
N THR A 30 6.77 15.99 -0.02
CA THR A 30 5.83 14.94 0.40
C THR A 30 4.84 15.45 1.45
N GLU A 31 5.27 16.34 2.34
CA GLU A 31 4.42 16.93 3.38
C GLU A 31 3.35 17.87 2.78
N SER A 32 3.74 18.75 1.85
CA SER A 32 2.78 19.62 1.15
C SER A 32 1.74 18.81 0.38
N PHE A 33 2.17 17.72 -0.27
CA PHE A 33 1.25 16.79 -0.94
C PHE A 33 0.30 16.13 0.06
N LYS A 34 0.82 15.63 1.19
CA LYS A 34 0.04 14.96 2.25
C LYS A 34 -1.05 15.88 2.79
N GLU A 35 -0.70 17.12 3.13
CA GLU A 35 -1.66 18.10 3.68
C GLU A 35 -2.73 18.48 2.66
N ALA A 36 -2.35 18.70 1.40
CA ALA A 36 -3.32 18.97 0.33
C ALA A 36 -4.29 17.78 0.12
N ALA A 37 -3.77 16.55 0.11
CA ALA A 37 -4.59 15.35 -0.03
C ALA A 37 -5.52 15.16 1.17
N ARG A 38 -5.02 15.39 2.39
CA ARG A 38 -5.80 15.33 3.63
C ARG A 38 -6.96 16.33 3.60
N GLY A 39 -6.76 17.53 3.08
CA GLY A 39 -7.80 18.54 2.90
C GLY A 39 -8.99 18.01 2.10
N ILE A 40 -8.71 17.48 0.89
CA ILE A 40 -9.75 16.91 0.02
C ILE A 40 -10.44 15.72 0.70
N LEU A 41 -9.68 14.80 1.28
CA LEU A 41 -10.22 13.59 1.90
C LEU A 41 -11.09 13.91 3.12
N SER A 42 -10.78 14.98 3.84
CA SER A 42 -11.57 15.45 4.98
C SER A 42 -12.93 16.02 4.52
N GLY A 43 -12.93 16.78 3.41
CA GLY A 43 -14.15 17.37 2.83
C GLY A 43 -15.00 16.42 1.98
N ALA A 44 -14.45 15.30 1.50
CA ALA A 44 -15.17 14.37 0.63
C ALA A 44 -16.27 13.59 1.40
N ARG A 45 -17.33 13.19 0.67
CA ARG A 45 -18.35 12.26 1.22
C ARG A 45 -17.71 10.91 1.53
N GLY A 46 -18.10 10.27 2.63
CA GLY A 46 -17.49 9.01 3.10
C GLY A 46 -17.36 7.93 2.01
N VAL A 47 -18.40 7.76 1.17
CA VAL A 47 -18.43 6.73 0.11
C VAL A 47 -17.38 6.93 -1.01
N VAL A 48 -16.86 8.15 -1.20
CA VAL A 48 -15.85 8.42 -2.24
C VAL A 48 -14.43 8.49 -1.69
N LYS A 49 -14.23 8.59 -0.38
CA LYS A 49 -12.89 8.74 0.23
C LYS A 49 -11.93 7.62 -0.16
N MET A 50 -12.37 6.37 -0.03
CA MET A 50 -11.56 5.20 -0.40
C MET A 50 -11.23 5.16 -1.90
N PRO A 51 -12.19 5.33 -2.83
CA PRO A 51 -11.86 5.51 -4.25
C PRO A 51 -10.85 6.61 -4.55
N TYR A 52 -10.95 7.78 -3.89
CA TYR A 52 -9.98 8.86 -4.04
C TYR A 52 -8.57 8.42 -3.60
N CYS A 53 -8.46 7.82 -2.41
CA CYS A 53 -7.19 7.31 -1.89
C CYS A 53 -6.57 6.25 -2.82
N ASN A 54 -7.36 5.28 -3.28
CA ASN A 54 -6.92 4.24 -4.20
C ASN A 54 -6.35 4.85 -5.49
N CYS A 55 -7.10 5.74 -6.15
CA CYS A 55 -6.67 6.38 -7.38
C CYS A 55 -5.40 7.23 -7.20
N LEU A 56 -5.31 8.00 -6.11
CA LEU A 56 -4.14 8.83 -5.84
C LEU A 56 -2.91 7.98 -5.51
N MET A 57 -3.05 6.88 -4.76
CA MET A 57 -1.94 5.94 -4.53
C MET A 57 -1.50 5.23 -5.81
N ASP A 58 -2.44 4.82 -6.67
CA ASP A 58 -2.11 4.26 -8.00
C ASP A 58 -1.28 5.24 -8.82
N LEU A 59 -1.66 6.53 -8.84
CA LEU A 59 -0.90 7.58 -9.51
C LEU A 59 0.49 7.76 -8.91
N CYS A 60 0.61 7.77 -7.57
CA CYS A 60 1.90 7.84 -6.89
C CYS A 60 2.82 6.68 -7.31
N ILE A 61 2.32 5.44 -7.29
CA ILE A 61 3.09 4.26 -7.68
C ILE A 61 3.48 4.30 -9.16
N ASN A 62 2.55 4.63 -10.06
CA ASN A 62 2.83 4.74 -11.49
C ASN A 62 3.86 5.82 -11.83
N LEU A 63 3.97 6.86 -11.00
CA LEU A 63 4.96 7.93 -11.15
C LEU A 63 6.26 7.69 -10.37
N GLY A 64 6.39 6.53 -9.69
CA GLY A 64 7.56 6.18 -8.89
C GLY A 64 7.72 7.04 -7.63
N GLN A 65 6.61 7.53 -7.07
CA GLN A 65 6.54 8.41 -5.90
C GLN A 65 6.08 7.62 -4.66
N MET A 66 6.84 6.58 -4.28
CA MET A 66 6.47 5.69 -3.15
C MET A 66 6.29 6.47 -1.84
N GLU A 67 7.19 7.40 -1.54
CA GLU A 67 7.10 8.21 -0.31
C GLU A 67 5.77 8.98 -0.20
N LYS A 68 5.31 9.57 -1.32
CA LYS A 68 4.01 10.25 -1.38
C LYS A 68 2.86 9.27 -1.20
N ALA A 69 2.95 8.07 -1.77
CA ALA A 69 1.96 7.03 -1.56
C ALA A 69 1.87 6.64 -0.06
N CYS A 70 3.01 6.44 0.60
CA CYS A 70 3.07 6.13 2.03
C CYS A 70 2.49 7.26 2.89
N ALA A 71 2.83 8.52 2.59
CA ALA A 71 2.29 9.68 3.29
C ALA A 71 0.76 9.80 3.13
N LEU A 72 0.24 9.50 1.94
CA LEU A 72 -1.20 9.45 1.70
C LEU A 72 -1.88 8.31 2.45
N LEU A 73 -1.26 7.13 2.52
CA LEU A 73 -1.78 6.01 3.29
C LEU A 73 -1.87 6.37 4.79
N ASP A 74 -0.83 6.98 5.35
CA ASP A 74 -0.84 7.46 6.74
C ASP A 74 -1.97 8.47 6.98
N ALA A 75 -2.12 9.46 6.11
CA ALA A 75 -3.24 10.41 6.20
C ALA A 75 -4.61 9.72 6.11
N ALA A 76 -4.75 8.71 5.25
CA ALA A 76 -5.99 7.97 5.09
C ALA A 76 -6.34 7.11 6.31
N LEU A 77 -5.34 6.50 6.96
CA LEU A 77 -5.50 5.75 8.21
C LEU A 77 -5.90 6.68 9.36
N GLN A 78 -5.30 7.87 9.47
CA GLN A 78 -5.66 8.87 10.48
C GLN A 78 -7.09 9.41 10.30
N LEU A 79 -7.63 9.37 9.08
CA LEU A 79 -9.00 9.76 8.76
C LEU A 79 -10.00 8.58 8.82
N ASP A 80 -9.55 7.40 9.26
CA ASP A 80 -10.35 6.16 9.34
C ASP A 80 -11.01 5.79 7.99
N ILE A 81 -10.34 6.09 6.87
CA ILE A 81 -10.84 5.77 5.53
C ILE A 81 -10.71 4.27 5.26
N TYR A 82 -9.61 3.69 5.73
CA TYR A 82 -9.40 2.25 5.68
C TYR A 82 -9.53 1.66 7.08
N SER A 83 -10.57 0.86 7.29
CA SER A 83 -10.75 0.13 8.53
C SER A 83 -10.07 -1.24 8.44
N ASN A 84 -9.43 -1.65 9.54
CA ASN A 84 -8.89 -3.01 9.72
C ASN A 84 -7.92 -3.47 8.62
N VAL A 85 -7.10 -2.55 8.07
CA VAL A 85 -6.03 -2.91 7.11
C VAL A 85 -5.03 -3.89 7.71
N GLN A 86 -4.88 -3.86 9.03
CA GLN A 86 -4.04 -4.79 9.76
C GLN A 86 -4.78 -5.39 10.94
N THR A 87 -4.48 -6.65 11.25
CA THR A 87 -4.91 -7.31 12.49
C THR A 87 -3.68 -7.94 13.14
N ARG A 88 -3.47 -7.68 14.44
CA ARG A 88 -2.40 -8.30 15.22
C ARG A 88 -2.97 -9.12 16.36
N THR A 89 -2.72 -10.41 16.33
CA THR A 89 -3.04 -11.35 17.42
C THR A 89 -1.76 -12.05 17.88
N GLN A 90 -1.83 -12.80 18.99
CA GLN A 90 -0.69 -13.57 19.49
C GLN A 90 -0.22 -14.65 18.50
N THR A 91 -1.14 -15.21 17.70
CA THR A 91 -0.85 -16.33 16.80
C THR A 91 -0.64 -15.90 15.36
N GLN A 92 -1.23 -14.78 14.94
CA GLN A 92 -1.16 -14.30 13.57
C GLN A 92 -1.22 -12.78 13.45
N TRP A 93 -0.33 -12.20 12.66
CA TRP A 93 -0.49 -10.83 12.14
C TRP A 93 -0.92 -10.90 10.68
N SER A 94 -1.89 -10.08 10.31
CA SER A 94 -2.52 -10.12 9.00
C SER A 94 -2.58 -8.74 8.36
N LEU A 95 -2.28 -8.68 7.07
CA LEU A 95 -2.49 -7.53 6.20
C LEU A 95 -3.72 -7.80 5.32
N HIS A 96 -4.72 -6.92 5.37
CA HIS A 96 -5.97 -7.05 4.61
C HIS A 96 -6.00 -6.01 3.49
N LEU A 97 -6.00 -6.51 2.25
CA LEU A 97 -5.87 -5.70 1.03
C LEU A 97 -7.13 -5.74 0.16
N ARG A 98 -8.18 -6.44 0.60
CA ARG A 98 -9.44 -6.53 -0.12
C ARG A 98 -10.04 -5.14 -0.30
N GLY A 99 -10.37 -4.79 -1.54
CA GLY A 99 -10.98 -3.49 -1.89
C GLY A 99 -9.96 -2.38 -2.17
N LEU A 100 -8.67 -2.65 -1.96
CA LEU A 100 -7.61 -1.75 -2.41
C LEU A 100 -7.38 -1.91 -3.90
N SER A 101 -6.98 -0.81 -4.55
CA SER A 101 -6.37 -0.88 -5.87
C SER A 101 -4.96 -1.50 -5.78
N VAL A 102 -4.36 -1.79 -6.93
CA VAL A 102 -3.01 -2.38 -6.97
C VAL A 102 -1.98 -1.46 -6.30
N GLY A 103 -1.95 -0.18 -6.64
CA GLY A 103 -1.01 0.77 -6.05
C GLY A 103 -1.22 0.94 -4.56
N ALA A 104 -2.47 1.08 -4.11
CA ALA A 104 -2.80 1.13 -2.69
C ALA A 104 -2.34 -0.14 -1.95
N ALA A 105 -2.60 -1.32 -2.51
CA ALA A 105 -2.18 -2.58 -1.92
C ALA A 105 -0.66 -2.70 -1.83
N LEU A 106 0.08 -2.31 -2.87
CA LEU A 106 1.55 -2.29 -2.87
C LEU A 106 2.11 -1.30 -1.84
N THR A 107 1.54 -0.10 -1.72
CA THR A 107 1.90 0.87 -0.69
C THR A 107 1.65 0.31 0.71
N THR A 108 0.50 -0.30 0.94
CA THR A 108 0.14 -0.92 2.21
C THR A 108 1.07 -2.08 2.56
N LEU A 109 1.47 -2.91 1.59
CA LEU A 109 2.50 -3.93 1.79
C LEU A 109 3.84 -3.32 2.16
N HIS A 110 4.30 -2.29 1.45
CA HIS A 110 5.55 -1.60 1.74
C HIS A 110 5.61 -1.07 3.17
N VAL A 111 4.56 -0.37 3.62
CA VAL A 111 4.47 0.14 4.99
C VAL A 111 4.46 -1.01 6.01
N TRP A 112 3.71 -2.09 5.74
CA TRP A 112 3.67 -3.24 6.64
C TRP A 112 5.01 -3.97 6.74
N MET A 113 5.73 -4.16 5.64
CA MET A 113 7.08 -4.75 5.66
C MET A 113 8.06 -3.91 6.50
N ASN A 114 8.02 -2.58 6.35
CA ASN A 114 8.84 -1.68 7.16
C ASN A 114 8.50 -1.80 8.65
N ASP A 115 7.22 -1.88 8.99
CA ASP A 115 6.74 -2.08 10.35
C ASP A 115 7.24 -3.43 10.94
N LEU A 116 7.08 -4.54 10.22
CA LEU A 116 7.64 -5.85 10.60
C LEU A 116 9.15 -5.77 10.85
N TYR A 117 9.87 -5.08 9.98
CA TYR A 117 11.31 -4.88 10.11
C TYR A 117 11.65 -4.06 11.36
N THR A 118 10.93 -2.95 11.62
CA THR A 118 11.16 -2.14 12.83
C THR A 118 10.87 -2.91 14.12
N THR A 119 9.84 -3.76 14.14
CA THR A 119 9.58 -4.70 15.25
C THR A 119 10.76 -5.64 15.48
N LEU A 120 11.34 -6.21 14.42
CA LEU A 120 12.53 -7.06 14.58
C LEU A 120 13.73 -6.27 15.12
N GLN A 121 13.90 -5.00 14.73
CA GLN A 121 14.99 -4.16 15.25
C GLN A 121 14.78 -3.73 16.72
N SER A 122 13.53 -3.58 17.18
CA SER A 122 13.24 -3.29 18.59
C SER A 122 13.45 -4.50 19.51
N GLY A 123 13.72 -5.69 18.94
CA GLY A 123 13.88 -6.94 19.69
C GLY A 123 12.55 -7.63 20.01
N GLU A 124 11.44 -7.15 19.45
CA GLU A 124 10.14 -7.79 19.59
C GLU A 124 10.02 -9.04 18.71
N GLU A 125 9.26 -10.02 19.18
CA GLU A 125 9.03 -11.27 18.45
C GLU A 125 7.83 -11.16 17.50
N LEU A 126 8.00 -11.69 16.29
CA LEU A 126 6.91 -11.88 15.34
C LEU A 126 6.01 -13.05 15.79
N PRO A 127 4.69 -12.99 15.55
CA PRO A 127 3.80 -14.11 15.82
C PRO A 127 4.19 -15.32 14.97
N PRO A 128 3.81 -16.54 15.35
CA PRO A 128 4.13 -17.76 14.59
C PRO A 128 3.77 -17.70 13.10
N LEU A 129 2.70 -16.97 12.75
CA LEU A 129 2.17 -16.88 11.40
C LEU A 129 1.99 -15.41 10.96
N LEU A 130 2.37 -15.11 9.73
CA LEU A 130 2.05 -13.86 9.06
C LEU A 130 1.18 -14.15 7.84
N GLY A 131 0.19 -13.29 7.57
CA GLY A 131 -0.73 -13.48 6.46
C GLY A 131 -1.03 -12.20 5.69
N ILE A 132 -1.21 -12.34 4.37
CA ILE A 132 -1.69 -11.29 3.48
C ILE A 132 -2.98 -11.78 2.83
N HIS A 133 -4.07 -11.04 2.99
CA HIS A 133 -5.37 -11.36 2.43
C HIS A 133 -5.75 -10.36 1.34
N THR A 134 -5.72 -10.81 0.09
CA THR A 134 -6.05 -10.00 -1.11
C THR A 134 -7.52 -10.09 -1.51
N GLY A 135 -8.30 -10.95 -0.84
CA GLY A 135 -9.63 -11.38 -1.27
C GLY A 135 -9.56 -12.49 -2.33
N GLU A 136 -10.67 -13.16 -2.58
CA GLU A 136 -10.74 -14.34 -3.47
C GLU A 136 -10.54 -14.05 -4.97
N GLY A 137 -10.31 -12.79 -5.35
CA GLY A 137 -9.99 -12.41 -6.73
C GLY A 137 -11.13 -12.57 -7.76
N ARG A 138 -12.31 -13.08 -7.38
CA ARG A 138 -13.47 -13.18 -8.28
C ARG A 138 -14.19 -11.83 -8.38
N ASN A 139 -13.78 -11.02 -9.36
CA ASN A 139 -14.62 -9.93 -9.86
C ASN A 139 -15.22 -10.34 -11.21
N MET A 140 -16.46 -9.93 -11.49
CA MET A 140 -17.27 -10.38 -12.62
C MET A 140 -16.67 -10.01 -14.01
N TYR A 141 -15.56 -9.26 -14.06
CA TYR A 141 -15.04 -8.61 -15.27
C TYR A 141 -13.54 -8.84 -15.56
N SER A 142 -12.80 -9.60 -14.75
CA SER A 142 -11.39 -9.92 -15.06
C SER A 142 -10.89 -11.22 -14.40
N ASP A 143 -10.31 -12.12 -15.19
CA ASP A 143 -9.70 -13.38 -14.71
C ASP A 143 -8.44 -13.17 -13.83
N LYS A 144 -7.88 -11.96 -13.80
CA LYS A 144 -6.68 -11.60 -13.03
C LYS A 144 -7.03 -10.61 -11.90
N GLY A 145 -7.45 -11.14 -10.76
CA GLY A 145 -7.68 -10.35 -9.55
C GLY A 145 -6.38 -9.88 -8.88
N LEU A 146 -6.50 -9.02 -7.86
CA LEU A 146 -5.40 -8.50 -7.04
C LEU A 146 -4.42 -9.61 -6.59
N ALA A 147 -4.94 -10.79 -6.25
CA ALA A 147 -4.16 -11.96 -5.86
C ALA A 147 -3.05 -12.33 -6.87
N SER A 148 -3.33 -12.30 -8.18
CA SER A 148 -2.35 -12.68 -9.21
C SER A 148 -1.22 -11.66 -9.36
N VAL A 149 -1.55 -10.37 -9.24
CA VAL A 149 -0.57 -9.27 -9.24
C VAL A 149 0.29 -9.35 -7.99
N PHE A 150 -0.33 -9.58 -6.83
CA PHE A 150 0.37 -9.71 -5.56
C PHE A 150 1.28 -10.93 -5.52
N GLU A 151 0.83 -12.08 -6.04
CA GLU A 151 1.67 -13.27 -6.13
C GLU A 151 2.92 -13.00 -6.97
N SER A 152 2.76 -12.32 -8.11
CA SER A 152 3.89 -11.95 -8.97
C SER A 152 4.84 -11.00 -8.25
N HIS A 153 4.32 -9.99 -7.56
CA HIS A 153 5.11 -9.04 -6.80
C HIS A 153 5.86 -9.67 -5.61
N LEU A 154 5.21 -10.57 -4.87
CA LEU A 154 5.85 -11.31 -3.78
C LEU A 154 7.01 -12.19 -4.30
N LYS A 155 6.86 -12.80 -5.49
CA LYS A 155 7.94 -13.53 -6.16
C LYS A 155 9.09 -12.61 -6.58
N GLU A 156 8.80 -11.43 -7.13
CA GLU A 156 9.82 -10.42 -7.45
C GLU A 156 10.60 -9.95 -6.22
N LEU A 157 9.93 -9.87 -5.07
CA LEU A 157 10.55 -9.55 -3.79
C LEU A 157 11.30 -10.72 -3.15
N ASP A 158 11.25 -11.92 -3.73
CA ASP A 158 11.70 -13.18 -3.10
C ASP A 158 11.11 -13.35 -1.69
N ALA A 159 9.85 -12.95 -1.53
CA ALA A 159 9.15 -12.96 -0.26
C ALA A 159 8.63 -14.38 0.05
N PRO A 160 8.76 -14.87 1.29
CA PRO A 160 8.44 -16.25 1.66
C PRO A 160 6.94 -16.49 1.86
N PHE A 161 6.09 -15.74 1.17
CA PHE A 161 4.64 -15.80 1.25
C PHE A 161 4.09 -16.68 0.12
N HIS A 162 3.31 -17.69 0.50
CA HIS A 162 2.75 -18.66 -0.45
C HIS A 162 1.23 -18.71 -0.34
N GLY A 163 0.56 -18.91 -1.47
CA GLY A 163 -0.90 -19.08 -1.51
C GLY A 163 -1.33 -20.26 -0.63
N ALA A 164 -2.31 -20.04 0.25
CA ALA A 164 -2.85 -21.07 1.11
C ALA A 164 -3.82 -21.98 0.33
N PRO A 165 -3.58 -23.31 0.24
CA PRO A 165 -4.42 -24.22 -0.56
C PRO A 165 -5.89 -24.27 -0.14
N ASP A 166 -6.16 -24.03 1.15
CA ASP A 166 -7.46 -24.12 1.81
C ASP A 166 -8.10 -22.74 2.08
N LYS A 167 -7.39 -21.65 1.81
CA LYS A 167 -7.85 -20.28 2.09
C LYS A 167 -7.63 -19.38 0.87
N ALA A 168 -8.61 -19.34 -0.02
CA ALA A 168 -8.55 -18.52 -1.23
C ALA A 168 -8.23 -17.04 -0.90
N GLY A 169 -7.32 -16.45 -1.68
CA GLY A 169 -6.90 -15.05 -1.51
C GLY A 169 -5.92 -14.79 -0.37
N TRP A 170 -5.55 -15.81 0.41
CA TRP A 170 -4.53 -15.72 1.46
C TRP A 170 -3.15 -16.16 0.98
N PHE A 171 -2.15 -15.38 1.36
CA PHE A 171 -0.74 -15.74 1.29
C PHE A 171 -0.19 -15.81 2.71
N LEU A 172 0.49 -16.90 3.06
CA LEU A 172 0.95 -17.16 4.43
C LEU A 172 2.47 -17.38 4.46
N THR A 173 3.08 -17.01 5.58
CA THR A 173 4.48 -17.32 5.89
C THR A 173 4.69 -17.51 7.39
N THR A 174 5.76 -18.20 7.77
CA THR A 174 6.17 -18.37 9.17
C THR A 174 7.02 -17.20 9.63
N SER A 175 7.04 -16.91 10.95
CA SER A 175 7.95 -15.90 11.52
C SER A 175 9.42 -16.16 11.19
N VAL A 176 9.84 -17.43 11.20
CA VAL A 176 11.23 -17.83 10.91
C VAL A 176 11.61 -17.44 9.48
N ALA A 177 10.76 -17.78 8.50
CA ALA A 177 11.02 -17.45 7.10
C ALA A 177 10.96 -15.94 6.86
N ALA A 178 9.97 -15.26 7.44
CA ALA A 178 9.83 -13.81 7.33
C ALA A 178 11.04 -13.07 7.92
N LYS A 179 11.53 -13.49 9.10
CA LYS A 179 12.71 -12.91 9.74
C LYS A 179 13.95 -13.04 8.85
N HIS A 180 14.22 -14.25 8.36
CA HIS A 180 15.36 -14.50 7.47
C HIS A 180 15.29 -13.65 6.19
N TRP A 181 14.10 -13.54 5.59
CA TRP A 181 13.88 -12.72 4.40
C TRP A 181 14.11 -11.22 4.66
N LEU A 182 13.56 -10.66 5.75
CA LEU A 182 13.72 -9.25 6.10
C LEU A 182 15.19 -8.91 6.43
N GLU A 183 15.90 -9.79 7.11
CA GLU A 183 17.33 -9.64 7.42
C GLU A 183 18.20 -9.73 6.15
N ALA A 184 17.86 -10.60 5.19
CA ALA A 184 18.55 -10.73 3.91
C ALA A 184 18.35 -9.48 3.02
N LYS A 185 17.14 -8.92 2.97
CA LYS A 185 16.84 -7.70 2.21
C LYS A 185 17.68 -6.50 2.68
N LYS A 186 17.80 -6.30 3.99
CA LYS A 186 18.69 -5.29 4.57
C LYS A 186 20.13 -5.45 4.09
N SER A 187 20.63 -6.68 4.10
CA SER A 187 22.00 -6.98 3.66
C SER A 187 22.21 -6.65 2.19
N SER A 188 21.19 -6.83 1.34
CA SER A 188 21.24 -6.45 -0.08
C SER A 188 21.14 -4.94 -0.31
N GLU A 189 20.33 -4.22 0.46
CA GLU A 189 20.23 -2.75 0.37
C GLU A 189 21.50 -2.05 0.87
N LEU A 190 22.17 -2.62 1.87
CA LEU A 190 23.46 -2.11 2.38
C LEU A 190 24.65 -2.35 1.43
N VAL A 191 24.57 -3.35 0.54
CA VAL A 191 25.61 -3.66 -0.47
C VAL A 191 25.43 -2.86 -1.76
N ALA A 192 24.25 -2.26 -1.96
CA ALA A 192 23.93 -1.41 -3.10
C ALA A 192 24.29 0.09 -2.90
N VAL A 193 25.01 0.42 -1.81
CA VAL A 193 25.51 1.77 -1.46
C VAL A 193 26.96 1.94 -1.85
#